data_AF-A0A2E4W5L4-F1
#
_entry.id   AF-A0A2E4W5L4-F1
#
_cell.length_a   1.000
_cell.length_b   1.000
_cell.length_c   1.000
_cell.angle_alpha   90.00
_cell.angle_beta   90.00
_cell.angle_gamma   90.00
#
_symmetry.space_group_name_H-M   'P 1'
#
loop_
_entity.id
_entity.type
_entity.pdbx_description
1 polymer ?
#
loop_
_entity_poly.entity_id
_entity_poly.type
_entity_poly.pdbx_seq_one_letter_code
_entity_poly.pdbx_strand_id
1 'polypeptide(L)'
;MATKFVIGSTRVFDEDVVGQTAQGLGTSDDPEFHDLTCNDINCNDISTADLIMSNDKPNREGNDVDGTKGSWVIQEGENDIFVINKKTGKQYKLTLTDV
;
A
#
# COMPACT_ATOMS: atom_id res chain seq x y z
N MET A 1 23.92 -16.88 1.81
CA MET A 1 23.00 -17.42 0.79
C MET A 1 21.60 -16.94 1.15
N ALA A 2 21.18 -15.79 0.63
CA ALA A 2 19.84 -15.26 0.89
C ALA A 2 18.93 -15.69 -0.27
N THR A 3 17.93 -16.52 0.01
CA THR A 3 16.85 -16.84 -0.93
C THR A 3 15.94 -15.64 -1.04
N LYS A 4 16.11 -14.89 -2.14
CA LYS A 4 15.33 -13.71 -2.50
C LYS A 4 13.92 -14.16 -2.88
N PHE A 5 12.92 -13.79 -2.09
CA PHE A 5 11.52 -13.90 -2.48
C PHE A 5 11.17 -12.70 -3.35
N VAL A 6 10.76 -12.97 -4.59
CA VAL A 6 10.42 -11.96 -5.60
C VAL A 6 8.89 -11.90 -5.67
N ILE A 7 8.30 -10.79 -5.21
CA ILE A 7 6.93 -10.42 -5.55
C ILE A 7 7.02 -9.17 -6.41
N GLY A 8 6.19 -9.09 -7.45
CA GLY A 8 6.18 -8.02 -8.46
C GLY A 8 6.43 -6.62 -7.87
N SER A 9 7.40 -5.95 -8.49
CA SER A 9 7.58 -4.49 -8.54
C SER A 9 7.78 -3.69 -7.25
N THR A 10 8.45 -4.23 -6.22
CA THR A 10 9.25 -3.33 -5.37
C THR A 10 10.55 -3.00 -6.10
N ARG A 11 10.61 -1.81 -6.70
CA ARG A 11 11.87 -1.24 -7.15
C ARG A 11 12.80 -1.18 -5.95
N VAL A 12 13.85 -1.99 -5.95
CA VAL A 12 15.00 -1.73 -5.08
C VAL A 12 15.64 -0.49 -5.68
N PHE A 13 15.56 0.64 -4.97
CA PHE A 13 16.53 1.71 -5.19
C PHE A 13 17.87 1.13 -4.73
N ASP A 14 18.59 0.50 -5.65
CA ASP A 14 20.02 0.27 -5.49
C ASP A 14 20.67 1.49 -6.13
N GLU A 15 21.03 2.48 -5.31
CA GLU A 15 21.49 3.80 -5.75
C GLU A 15 22.80 3.74 -6.57
N ASP A 16 23.49 2.60 -6.53
CA ASP A 16 24.76 2.35 -7.21
C ASP A 16 24.63 1.46 -8.47
N VAL A 17 23.42 1.09 -8.89
CA VAL A 17 23.21 0.24 -10.08
C VAL A 17 22.31 0.94 -11.10
N VAL A 18 22.81 1.09 -12.34
CA VAL A 18 22.00 1.54 -13.49
C VAL A 18 20.81 0.60 -13.61
N GLY A 19 19.61 1.12 -13.30
CA GLY A 19 18.38 0.35 -13.29
C GLY A 19 18.19 -0.38 -14.62
N GLN A 20 18.21 -1.71 -14.59
CA GLN A 20 17.88 -2.49 -15.77
C GLN A 20 16.38 -2.30 -16.04
N THR A 21 16.06 -1.91 -17.27
CA THR A 21 14.69 -1.94 -17.78
C THR A 21 14.13 -3.35 -17.59
N ALA A 22 12.92 -3.44 -17.03
CA ALA A 22 12.23 -4.70 -16.86
C ALA A 22 12.19 -5.43 -18.22
N GLN A 23 12.96 -6.51 -18.35
CA GLN A 23 12.94 -7.32 -19.56
C GLN A 23 11.55 -7.96 -19.67
N GLY A 24 10.76 -7.48 -20.62
CA GLY A 24 9.44 -8.05 -20.93
C GLY A 24 8.32 -7.09 -21.28
N LEU A 25 8.53 -5.76 -21.21
CA LEU A 25 7.53 -4.79 -21.66
C LEU A 25 7.97 -4.20 -23.00
N GLY A 26 7.24 -4.52 -24.07
CA GLY A 26 7.35 -3.82 -25.34
C GLY A 26 7.04 -2.34 -25.13
N THR A 27 7.52 -1.47 -26.02
CA THR A 27 7.31 -0.02 -25.93
C THR A 27 5.84 0.42 -26.06
N SER A 28 4.93 -0.53 -26.28
CA SER A 28 3.48 -0.38 -26.36
C SER A 28 2.73 -1.00 -25.18
N ASP A 29 3.42 -1.70 -24.29
CA ASP A 29 2.80 -2.34 -23.14
C ASP A 29 2.68 -1.27 -22.05
N ASP A 30 1.48 -0.75 -21.85
CA ASP A 30 1.13 -0.10 -20.59
C ASP A 30 0.99 -1.25 -19.58
N PRO A 31 1.95 -1.48 -18.67
CA PRO A 31 1.80 -2.52 -17.68
C PRO A 31 0.65 -2.11 -16.75
N GLU A 32 -0.56 -2.52 -17.09
CA GLU A 32 -1.64 -2.60 -16.11
C GLU A 32 -1.20 -3.63 -15.08
N PHE A 33 -0.61 -3.15 -14.00
CA PHE A 33 -0.24 -3.96 -12.85
C PHE A 33 -1.53 -4.46 -12.20
N HIS A 34 -1.99 -5.62 -12.66
CA HIS A 34 -3.13 -6.31 -12.08
C HIS A 34 -2.83 -6.71 -10.62
N ASP A 35 -3.85 -6.59 -9.78
CA ASP A 35 -3.87 -6.92 -8.35
C ASP A 35 -2.93 -8.10 -8.00
N LEU A 36 -1.95 -7.87 -7.12
CA LEU A 36 -1.23 -8.95 -6.45
C LEU A 36 -2.20 -9.63 -5.47
N THR A 37 -2.89 -10.68 -5.92
CA THR A 37 -3.69 -11.56 -5.05
C THR A 37 -2.78 -12.57 -4.37
N CYS A 38 -2.16 -12.17 -3.25
CA CYS A 38 -1.52 -13.09 -2.31
C CYS A 38 -2.41 -13.25 -1.07
N ASN A 39 -2.51 -14.48 -0.55
CA ASN A 39 -3.28 -14.75 0.66
C ASN A 39 -2.68 -14.01 1.87
N ASP A 40 -1.36 -14.09 2.03
CA ASP A 40 -0.60 -13.33 3.03
C ASP A 40 0.67 -12.76 2.37
N ILE A 41 0.93 -11.47 2.55
CA ILE A 41 2.21 -10.82 2.22
C ILE A 41 2.88 -10.48 3.55
N ASN A 42 4.09 -11.02 3.77
CA ASN A 42 4.93 -10.67 4.91
C ASN A 42 6.13 -9.84 4.42
N CYS A 43 6.25 -8.62 4.94
CA CYS A 43 7.35 -7.70 4.66
C CYS A 43 8.01 -7.30 5.98
N ASN A 44 9.35 -7.17 5.98
CA ASN A 44 10.06 -6.61 7.13
C ASN A 44 9.72 -5.12 7.34
N ASP A 45 9.64 -4.36 6.24
CA ASP A 45 9.32 -2.93 6.23
C ASP A 45 8.39 -2.60 5.04
N ILE A 46 7.57 -1.55 5.18
CA ILE A 46 6.67 -1.04 4.14
C ILE A 46 6.92 0.46 3.96
N SER A 47 7.33 0.86 2.75
CA SER A 47 7.41 2.26 2.33
C SER A 47 6.26 2.55 1.36
N THR A 48 5.42 3.51 1.68
CA THR A 48 4.27 3.94 0.87
C THR A 48 4.12 5.46 0.95
N ALA A 49 3.37 6.06 0.03
CA ALA A 49 2.77 7.38 0.25
C ALA A 49 1.60 7.19 1.23
N ASP A 50 0.38 7.53 0.83
CA ASP A 50 -0.81 7.20 1.61
C ASP A 50 -0.98 5.69 1.88
N LEU A 51 -1.41 5.32 3.09
CA LEU A 51 -1.91 3.98 3.38
C LEU A 51 -3.43 3.94 3.18
N ILE A 52 -3.85 3.27 2.11
CA ILE A 52 -5.27 3.15 1.73
C ILE A 52 -5.83 1.80 2.23
N MET A 53 -6.81 1.86 3.14
CA MET A 53 -7.45 0.68 3.74
C MET A 53 -8.94 0.66 3.42
N SER A 54 -9.37 -0.21 2.49
CA SER A 54 -10.77 -0.34 2.11
C SER A 54 -11.20 -1.79 1.93
N ASN A 55 -12.34 -2.14 2.55
CA ASN A 55 -13.06 -3.38 2.28
C ASN A 55 -14.42 -3.12 1.58
N ASP A 56 -14.61 -1.93 1.00
CA ASP A 56 -15.89 -1.50 0.41
C ASP A 56 -16.21 -2.13 -0.96
N LYS A 57 -15.38 -3.08 -1.43
CA LYS A 57 -15.62 -3.80 -2.69
C LYS A 57 -16.96 -4.59 -2.60
N PRO A 58 -17.79 -4.67 -3.67
CA PRO A 58 -19.12 -5.28 -3.63
C PRO A 58 -19.15 -6.71 -3.07
N ASN A 59 -18.15 -7.53 -3.40
CA ASN A 59 -18.09 -8.95 -3.04
C ASN A 59 -17.10 -9.26 -1.89
N ARG A 60 -16.81 -8.27 -1.05
CA ARG A 60 -16.01 -8.46 0.18
C ARG A 60 -16.93 -8.39 1.39
N GLU A 61 -16.72 -9.24 2.38
CA GLU A 61 -17.46 -9.17 3.64
C GLU A 61 -17.01 -7.97 4.48
N GLY A 62 -17.86 -7.57 5.44
CA GLY A 62 -17.51 -6.55 6.43
C GLY A 62 -16.39 -7.01 7.35
N ASN A 63 -16.00 -6.14 8.28
CA ASN A 63 -15.04 -6.53 9.31
C ASN A 63 -15.68 -7.43 10.38
N ASP A 64 -14.88 -8.20 11.09
CA ASP A 64 -15.35 -9.18 12.08
C ASP A 64 -15.87 -8.59 13.40
N VAL A 65 -15.65 -7.29 13.64
CA VAL A 65 -16.01 -6.64 14.91
C VAL A 65 -17.49 -6.25 14.92
N ASP A 66 -17.98 -5.67 13.82
CA ASP A 66 -19.36 -5.18 13.73
C ASP A 66 -20.06 -5.48 12.38
N GLY A 67 -19.41 -6.23 11.48
CA GLY A 67 -19.95 -6.59 10.16
C GLY A 67 -20.01 -5.43 9.16
N THR A 68 -19.54 -4.23 9.51
CA THR A 68 -19.61 -3.07 8.62
C THR A 68 -18.42 -2.98 7.66
N LYS A 69 -18.57 -2.19 6.59
CA LYS A 69 -17.50 -1.90 5.62
C LYS A 69 -16.95 -0.49 5.81
N GLY A 70 -15.62 -0.37 5.75
CA GLY A 70 -14.88 0.87 5.89
C GLY A 70 -14.07 1.22 4.64
N SER A 71 -13.78 2.51 4.51
CA SER A 71 -12.83 3.05 3.54
C SER A 71 -12.09 4.19 4.22
N TRP A 72 -10.79 3.98 4.46
CA TRP A 72 -9.93 4.84 5.27
C TRP A 72 -8.61 5.11 4.56
N VAL A 73 -8.05 6.29 4.79
CA VAL A 73 -6.72 6.66 4.30
C VAL A 73 -5.93 7.25 5.45
N ILE A 74 -4.69 6.80 5.63
CA ILE A 74 -3.72 7.44 6.51
C ILE A 74 -2.76 8.24 5.62
N GLN A 75 -2.54 9.51 5.95
CA GLN A 75 -1.72 10.43 5.17
C GLN A 75 -0.72 11.15 6.08
N GLU A 76 0.52 11.21 5.64
CA GLU A 76 1.52 12.10 6.20
C GLU A 76 1.23 13.57 5.84
N GLY A 77 1.41 14.44 6.82
CA GLY A 77 1.62 15.88 6.63
C GLY A 77 3.02 16.26 7.07
N GLU A 78 3.39 17.52 6.90
CA GLU A 78 4.74 18.01 7.24
C GLU A 78 5.10 17.80 8.72
N ASN A 79 4.12 17.94 9.62
CA ASN A 79 4.33 17.87 11.08
C ASN A 79 3.38 16.89 11.79
N ASP A 80 2.38 16.35 11.09
CA ASP A 80 1.28 15.60 11.68
C ASP A 80 0.92 14.40 10.78
N ILE A 81 0.25 13.40 11.35
CA ILE A 81 -0.33 12.29 10.59
C ILE A 81 -1.86 12.35 10.70
N PHE A 82 -2.53 12.21 9.56
CA PHE A 82 -3.98 12.30 9.43
C PHE A 82 -4.61 10.95 9.09
N VAL A 83 -5.83 10.74 9.59
CA VAL A 83 -6.66 9.58 9.28
C VAL A 83 -8.01 10.08 8.76
N ILE A 84 -8.37 9.66 7.55
CA ILE A 84 -9.56 10.14 6.84
C ILE A 84 -10.53 8.98 6.64
N ASN A 85 -11.76 9.14 7.11
CA ASN A 85 -12.86 8.23 6.75
C ASN A 85 -13.44 8.67 5.41
N LYS A 86 -13.17 7.94 4.33
CA LYS A 86 -13.65 8.29 2.98
C LYS A 86 -15.16 8.10 2.79
N LYS A 87 -15.83 7.34 3.66
CA LYS A 87 -17.30 7.16 3.61
C LYS A 87 -18.04 8.37 4.18
N THR A 88 -17.48 9.02 5.20
CA THR A 88 -18.13 10.14 5.92
C THR A 88 -17.47 11.49 5.66
N GLY A 89 -16.25 11.52 5.14
CA GLY A 89 -15.44 12.73 4.97
C GLY A 89 -14.83 13.27 6.27
N LYS A 90 -15.10 12.64 7.42
CA LYS A 90 -14.52 13.02 8.70
C LYS A 90 -13.01 12.77 8.71
N GLN A 91 -12.28 13.69 9.30
CA GLN A 91 -10.83 13.67 9.39
C GLN A 91 -10.42 13.68 10.86
N TYR A 92 -9.36 12.95 11.16
CA TYR A 92 -8.79 12.79 12.49
C TYR A 92 -7.28 12.99 12.40
N LYS A 93 -6.69 13.35 13.53
CA LYS A 93 -5.24 13.53 13.67
C LYS A 93 -4.70 12.55 14.70
N LEU A 94 -3.61 11.86 14.36
CA LEU A 94 -2.88 11.04 15.33
C LEU A 94 -2.08 11.97 16.25
N THR A 95 -2.26 11.80 17.56
CA THR A 95 -1.44 12.51 18.54
C THR A 95 -0.24 11.63 18.87
N LEU A 96 0.96 12.15 18.62
CA LEU A 96 2.22 11.48 18.93
C LEU A 96 2.77 12.04 20.23
N THR A 97 3.61 11.27 20.90
CA THR A 97 4.37 11.70 22.07
C THR A 97 5.84 11.47 21.79
N ASP A 98 6.64 12.51 21.97
CA ASP A 98 8.09 12.43 21.81
C ASP A 98 8.70 11.54 22.91
N VAL A 99 9.77 10.83 22.56
CA VAL A 99 10.52 9.93 23.46
C VAL A 99 11.96 10.39 23.65
#